data_AF-A0A3A0EFD5-F1
#
_entry.id   AF-A0A3A0EFD5-F1
#
_cell.length_a   1.000
_cell.length_b   1.000
_cell.length_c   1.000
_cell.angle_alpha   90.00
_cell.angle_beta   90.00
_cell.angle_gamma   90.00
#
_symmetry.space_group_name_H-M   'P 1'
#
loop_
_entity.id
_entity.type
_entity.pdbx_description
1 polymer ?
#
loop_
_entity_poly.entity_id
_entity_poly.type
_entity_poly.pdbx_seq_one_letter_code
_entity_poly.pdbx_strand_id
1 'polypeptide(L)'
;MSQKLGIASPSPAVQRVDAGVALYEQGDFAAAIRTLHSPEVADGDVATRVRAHKYLAFSYCVTQRRVLCRRSFDAALRLDESFDLAPAEAGHPIWGPVFAQARKAATQRREVARGAR
;
A
#
# COMPACT_ATOMS: atom_id res chain seq x y z
N MET A 1 -15.53 -13.94 -36.88
CA MET A 1 -14.26 -13.71 -36.15
C MET A 1 -14.17 -12.23 -35.82
N SER A 2 -14.26 -11.86 -34.53
CA SER A 2 -13.66 -10.65 -33.92
C SER A 2 -14.36 -10.39 -32.58
N GLN A 3 -13.83 -11.00 -31.52
CA GLN A 3 -14.18 -10.62 -30.15
C GLN A 3 -13.42 -9.32 -29.85
N LYS A 4 -14.13 -8.21 -29.90
CA LYS A 4 -13.61 -6.90 -29.53
C LYS A 4 -13.40 -6.92 -28.02
N LEU A 5 -12.13 -7.06 -27.61
CA LEU A 5 -11.71 -6.93 -26.21
C LEU A 5 -12.20 -5.59 -25.68
N GLY A 6 -13.27 -5.61 -24.89
CA GLY A 6 -13.75 -4.46 -24.15
C GLY A 6 -12.72 -4.13 -23.09
N ILE A 7 -11.97 -3.04 -23.29
CA ILE A 7 -11.10 -2.48 -22.27
C ILE A 7 -12.03 -1.93 -21.19
N ALA A 8 -12.24 -2.68 -20.12
CA ALA A 8 -13.00 -2.21 -18.97
C ALA A 8 -12.32 -0.94 -18.44
N SER A 9 -13.09 0.14 -18.27
CA SER A 9 -12.58 1.35 -17.64
C SER A 9 -12.15 1.05 -16.19
N PRO A 10 -11.06 1.66 -15.70
CA PRO A 10 -10.60 1.42 -14.33
C PRO A 10 -11.69 1.79 -13.32
N SER A 11 -11.83 1.00 -12.26
CA SER A 11 -12.81 1.28 -11.21
C SER A 11 -12.53 2.65 -10.54
N PRO A 12 -13.53 3.28 -9.90
CA PRO A 12 -13.30 4.53 -9.17
C PRO A 12 -12.18 4.43 -8.14
N ALA A 13 -12.06 3.27 -7.48
CA ALA A 13 -10.97 2.99 -6.53
C ALA A 13 -9.59 3.06 -7.20
N VAL A 14 -9.43 2.40 -8.36
CA VAL A 14 -8.16 2.39 -9.10
C VAL A 14 -7.80 3.81 -9.56
N GLN A 15 -8.74 4.54 -10.15
CA GLN A 15 -8.54 5.92 -10.59
C GLN A 15 -8.11 6.82 -9.42
N ARG A 16 -8.69 6.60 -8.25
CA ARG A 16 -8.38 7.38 -7.05
C ARG A 16 -6.99 7.07 -6.50
N VAL A 17 -6.59 5.80 -6.51
CA VAL A 17 -5.22 5.40 -6.16
C VAL A 17 -4.22 5.98 -7.16
N ASP A 18 -4.50 5.94 -8.46
CA ASP A 18 -3.63 6.54 -9.48
C ASP A 18 -3.43 8.05 -9.25
N ALA A 19 -4.51 8.77 -8.94
CA ALA A 19 -4.41 10.18 -8.56
C ALA A 19 -3.54 10.41 -7.31
N GLY A 20 -3.65 9.54 -6.31
CA GLY A 20 -2.83 9.60 -5.10
C GLY A 20 -1.36 9.33 -5.35
N VAL A 21 -1.07 8.37 -6.24
CA VAL A 21 0.30 8.05 -6.68
C VAL A 21 0.91 9.22 -7.44
N ALA A 22 0.17 9.82 -8.37
CA ALA A 22 0.65 10.98 -9.11
C ALA A 22 1.01 12.15 -8.18
N LEU A 23 0.21 12.40 -7.14
CA LEU A 23 0.50 13.43 -6.12
C LEU A 23 1.75 13.09 -5.30
N TYR A 24 1.95 11.82 -4.95
CA TYR A 24 3.17 11.36 -4.27
C TYR A 24 4.41 11.58 -5.14
N GLU A 25 4.34 11.25 -6.43
CA GLU A 25 5.44 11.43 -7.39
C GLU A 25 5.79 12.91 -7.60
N GLN A 26 4.82 13.81 -7.46
CA GLN A 26 5.01 15.27 -7.48
C GLN A 26 5.58 15.82 -6.16
N GLY A 27 5.67 15.00 -5.11
CA GLY A 27 6.09 15.43 -3.77
C GLY A 27 4.99 16.08 -2.93
N ASP A 28 3.74 16.15 -3.42
CA ASP A 28 2.60 16.59 -2.60
C ASP A 28 2.08 15.43 -1.75
N PHE A 29 2.89 15.06 -0.76
CA PHE A 29 2.58 13.96 0.16
C PHE A 29 1.30 14.23 0.96
N ALA A 30 0.98 15.50 1.27
CA ALA A 30 -0.22 15.84 2.02
C ALA A 30 -1.48 15.57 1.19
N ALA A 31 -1.50 15.95 -0.09
CA ALA A 31 -2.61 15.66 -0.98
C ALA A 31 -2.69 14.17 -1.35
N ALA A 32 -1.55 13.50 -1.52
CA ALA A 32 -1.49 12.05 -1.71
C ALA A 32 -2.15 11.30 -0.55
N ILE A 33 -1.80 11.65 0.70
CA ILE A 33 -2.37 11.04 1.91
C ILE A 33 -3.89 11.25 1.97
N ARG A 34 -4.37 12.49 1.77
CA ARG A 34 -5.82 12.77 1.76
C ARG A 34 -6.54 11.97 0.68
N THR A 35 -5.90 11.83 -0.48
CA THR A 35 -6.45 11.10 -1.62
C THR A 35 -6.57 9.62 -1.36
N LEU A 36 -5.51 9.00 -0.84
CA LEU A 36 -5.45 7.56 -0.62
C LEU A 36 -6.30 7.09 0.57
N HIS A 37 -6.79 8.02 1.41
CA HIS A 37 -7.75 7.73 2.48
C HIS A 37 -9.21 7.84 2.05
N SER A 38 -9.51 8.17 0.79
CA SER A 38 -10.89 8.43 0.40
C SER A 38 -11.73 7.15 0.40
N PRO A 39 -13.07 7.26 0.60
CA PRO A 39 -13.96 6.10 0.69
C PRO A 39 -13.89 5.18 -0.53
N GLU A 40 -13.71 5.73 -1.73
CA GLU A 40 -13.61 4.97 -2.98
C GLU A 40 -12.45 3.97 -2.95
N VAL A 41 -11.34 4.33 -2.31
CA VAL A 41 -10.19 3.41 -2.14
C VAL A 41 -10.55 2.27 -1.19
N ALA A 42 -11.33 2.53 -0.14
CA ALA A 42 -11.74 1.52 0.84
C ALA A 42 -12.68 0.45 0.23
N ASP A 43 -13.47 0.82 -0.78
CA ASP A 43 -14.35 -0.06 -1.54
C ASP A 43 -13.62 -0.83 -2.66
N GLY A 44 -12.34 -0.53 -2.89
CA GLY A 44 -11.50 -1.22 -3.86
C GLY A 44 -11.22 -2.68 -3.50
N ASP A 45 -10.77 -3.44 -4.50
CA ASP A 45 -10.29 -4.81 -4.27
C ASP A 45 -9.03 -4.85 -3.37
N VAL A 46 -8.60 -6.05 -3.00
CA VAL A 46 -7.42 -6.23 -2.13
C VAL A 46 -6.17 -5.58 -2.75
N ALA A 47 -5.93 -5.79 -4.05
CA ALA A 47 -4.76 -5.25 -4.75
C ALA A 47 -4.73 -3.71 -4.74
N THR A 48 -5.87 -3.07 -5.01
CA THR A 48 -6.01 -1.61 -4.99
C THR A 48 -5.74 -1.04 -3.60
N ARG A 49 -6.30 -1.67 -2.55
CA ARG A 49 -6.09 -1.23 -1.16
C ARG A 49 -4.65 -1.45 -0.69
N VAL A 50 -4.03 -2.56 -1.07
CA VAL A 50 -2.60 -2.83 -0.80
C VAL A 50 -1.73 -1.76 -1.46
N ARG A 51 -1.98 -1.43 -2.72
CA ARG A 51 -1.27 -0.35 -3.42
C ARG A 51 -1.45 1.00 -2.72
N ALA A 52 -2.67 1.34 -2.30
CA ALA A 52 -2.92 2.57 -1.55
C ALA A 52 -2.13 2.62 -0.24
N HIS A 53 -2.14 1.54 0.54
CA HIS A 53 -1.39 1.45 1.78
C HIS A 53 0.13 1.52 1.58
N LYS A 54 0.67 0.98 0.48
CA LYS A 54 2.08 1.15 0.11
C LYS A 54 2.45 2.63 -0.03
N TYR A 55 1.70 3.38 -0.84
CA TYR A 55 2.00 4.80 -1.07
C TYR A 55 1.68 5.69 0.15
N LEU A 56 0.71 5.31 1.00
CA LEU A 56 0.54 5.92 2.30
C LEU A 56 1.76 5.72 3.20
N ALA A 57 2.28 4.49 3.24
CA ALA A 57 3.47 4.19 4.03
C ALA A 57 4.66 5.03 3.55
N PHE A 58 4.92 5.08 2.24
CA PHE A 58 6.00 5.90 1.68
C PHE A 58 5.82 7.38 2.04
N SER A 59 4.63 7.94 1.81
CA SER A 59 4.30 9.35 2.12
C SER A 59 4.51 9.67 3.62
N TYR A 60 4.06 8.79 4.52
CA TYR A 60 4.26 8.98 5.95
C TYR A 60 5.72 8.84 6.37
N CYS A 61 6.49 7.96 5.72
CA CYS A 61 7.90 7.78 6.02
C CYS A 61 8.72 9.00 5.63
N VAL A 62 8.53 9.55 4.43
CA VAL A 62 9.28 10.73 3.97
C VAL A 62 8.88 12.01 4.72
N THR A 63 7.64 12.07 5.24
CA THR A 63 7.16 13.17 6.10
C THR A 63 7.42 12.97 7.60
N GLN A 64 8.32 12.03 7.97
CA GLN A 64 8.74 11.76 9.36
C GLN A 64 7.62 11.29 10.32
N ARG A 65 6.49 10.81 9.79
CA ARG A 65 5.36 10.27 10.58
C ARG A 65 5.51 8.75 10.78
N ARG A 66 6.58 8.33 11.45
CA ARG A 66 7.03 6.92 11.54
C ARG A 66 5.94 5.93 12.01
N VAL A 67 5.13 6.31 13.02
CA VAL A 67 4.05 5.44 13.54
C VAL A 67 3.01 5.15 12.45
N LEU A 68 2.62 6.16 11.67
CA LEU A 68 1.66 6.00 10.58
C LEU A 68 2.28 5.23 9.42
N CYS A 69 3.55 5.50 9.08
CA CYS A 69 4.27 4.73 8.06
C CYS A 69 4.24 3.24 8.36
N ARG A 70 4.60 2.86 9.60
CA ARG A 70 4.58 1.47 10.03
C ARG A 70 3.18 0.86 9.98
N ARG A 71 2.16 1.58 10.49
CA ARG A 71 0.76 1.12 10.48
C ARG A 71 0.22 0.88 9.07
N SER A 72 0.61 1.71 8.09
CA SER A 72 0.23 1.53 6.70
C SER A 72 0.82 0.25 6.10
N PHE A 73 2.10 -0.05 6.36
CA PHE A 73 2.66 -1.35 5.95
C PHE A 73 2.02 -2.53 6.66
N ASP A 74 1.76 -2.42 7.97
CA ASP A 74 1.05 -3.48 8.69
C ASP A 74 -0.37 -3.68 8.11
N ALA A 75 -1.03 -2.63 7.61
CA ALA A 75 -2.33 -2.73 6.95
C ALA A 75 -2.24 -3.45 5.60
N ALA A 76 -1.26 -3.10 4.76
CA ALA A 76 -1.00 -3.81 3.51
C ALA A 76 -0.76 -5.31 3.75
N LEU A 77 0.10 -5.67 4.72
CA LEU A 77 0.43 -7.06 5.06
C LEU A 77 -0.71 -7.84 5.73
N ARG A 78 -1.72 -7.15 6.28
CA ARG A 78 -2.96 -7.78 6.77
C ARG A 78 -3.94 -8.08 5.63
N LEU A 79 -3.97 -7.25 4.61
CA LEU A 79 -4.84 -7.41 3.44
C LEU A 79 -4.29 -8.48 2.49
N ASP A 80 -3.00 -8.40 2.19
CA ASP A 80 -2.28 -9.37 1.37
C ASP A 80 -1.01 -9.77 2.10
N GLU A 81 -0.98 -11.04 2.49
CA GLU A 81 0.12 -11.58 3.23
C GLU A 81 1.41 -11.78 2.44
N SER A 82 1.29 -11.86 1.12
CA SER A 82 2.38 -12.04 0.18
C SER A 82 2.97 -10.71 -0.30
N PHE A 83 2.35 -9.59 0.07
CA PHE A 83 2.79 -8.25 -0.30
C PHE A 83 4.28 -8.04 -0.03
N ASP A 84 4.99 -7.62 -1.07
CA ASP A 84 6.40 -7.28 -1.02
C ASP A 84 6.68 -5.97 -1.78
N LEU A 85 7.79 -5.33 -1.42
CA LEU A 85 8.28 -4.15 -2.12
C LEU A 85 9.16 -4.58 -3.30
N ALA A 86 9.16 -3.79 -4.37
CA ALA A 86 10.13 -4.00 -5.44
C ALA A 86 11.57 -3.80 -4.91
N PRO A 87 12.60 -4.42 -5.50
CA PRO A 87 13.97 -4.34 -4.97
C PRO A 87 14.47 -2.90 -4.76
N ALA A 88 14.17 -2.00 -5.69
CA ALA A 88 14.53 -0.58 -5.58
C ALA A 88 13.80 0.13 -4.42
N GLU A 89 12.54 -0.24 -4.17
CA GLU A 89 11.75 0.31 -3.06
C GLU A 89 12.26 -0.26 -1.72
N ALA A 90 12.55 -1.55 -1.63
CA ALA A 90 13.04 -2.21 -0.42
C ALA A 90 14.40 -1.67 0.04
N GLY A 91 15.26 -1.27 -0.91
CA GLY A 91 16.57 -0.67 -0.64
C GLY A 91 16.55 0.78 -0.15
N HIS A 92 15.38 1.43 -0.07
CA HIS A 92 15.29 2.83 0.31
C HIS A 92 15.65 3.06 1.79
N PRO A 93 16.52 4.03 2.13
CA PRO A 93 17.07 4.17 3.49
C PRO A 93 16.03 4.53 4.55
N ILE A 94 14.92 5.17 4.17
CA ILE A 94 13.89 5.64 5.12
C ILE A 94 12.84 4.57 5.41
N TRP A 95 12.17 4.04 4.38
CA TRP A 95 11.04 3.12 4.58
C TRP A 95 11.44 1.64 4.51
N GLY A 96 12.58 1.29 3.88
CA GLY A 96 13.06 -0.10 3.79
C GLY A 96 13.15 -0.78 5.17
N PRO A 97 13.82 -0.17 6.17
CA PRO A 97 13.88 -0.72 7.52
C PRO A 97 12.50 -0.85 8.19
N VAL A 98 11.59 0.10 7.93
CA VAL A 98 10.23 0.09 8.50
C VAL A 98 9.40 -1.06 7.90
N PHE A 99 9.50 -1.25 6.58
CA PHE A 99 8.84 -2.36 5.90
C PHE A 99 9.39 -3.72 6.35
N ALA A 100 10.72 -3.87 6.46
CA ALA A 100 11.33 -5.10 6.97
C ALA A 100 10.82 -5.46 8.38
N GLN A 101 10.69 -4.46 9.26
CA GLN A 101 10.13 -4.66 10.59
C GLN A 101 8.65 -5.05 10.55
N ALA A 102 7.85 -4.44 9.67
CA ALA A 102 6.45 -4.77 9.47
C ALA A 102 6.25 -6.21 8.99
N ARG A 103 7.05 -6.62 7.99
CA ARG A 103 7.03 -7.96 7.41
C ARG A 103 7.44 -9.02 8.44
N LYS A 104 8.52 -8.79 9.19
CA LYS A 104 8.93 -9.69 10.29
C LYS A 104 7.80 -9.89 11.32
N ALA A 105 7.17 -8.79 11.75
CA ALA A 105 6.08 -8.87 12.71
C ALA A 105 4.84 -9.58 12.15
N ALA A 106 4.55 -9.40 10.85
CA ALA A 106 3.46 -10.12 10.19
C ALA A 106 3.73 -11.63 10.16
N THR A 107 4.95 -12.05 9.80
CA THR A 107 5.36 -13.46 9.84
C THR A 107 5.21 -14.06 11.23
N GLN A 108 5.72 -13.37 12.26
CA GLN A 108 5.62 -13.84 13.65
C GLN A 108 4.18 -14.01 14.12
N ARG A 109 3.29 -13.06 13.80
CA ARG A 109 1.85 -13.17 14.13
C ARG A 109 1.22 -14.41 13.51
N ARG A 110 1.59 -14.76 12.27
CA ARG A 110 1.08 -15.97 11.60
C ARG A 110 1.60 -17.24 12.23
N GLU A 111 2.87 -17.29 12.60
CA GLU A 111 3.45 -18.43 13.31
C GLU A 111 2.73 -18.69 14.63
N VAL A 112 2.53 -17.64 15.43
CA VAL A 112 1.76 -17.73 16.68
C VAL A 112 0.33 -18.21 16.41
N ALA A 113 -0.37 -17.65 15.42
CA ALA A 113 -1.73 -18.05 15.09
C ALA A 113 -1.85 -19.48 14.54
N ARG A 114 -0.77 -20.02 13.94
CA ARG A 114 -0.69 -21.42 13.49
C ARG A 114 -0.44 -22.39 14.63
N GLY A 115 0.42 -22.03 15.59
CA GLY A 115 0.72 -22.88 16.76
C GLY A 115 -0.37 -22.87 17.84
N ALA A 116 -1.29 -21.91 17.81
CA ALA A 116 -2.45 -21.86 18.71
C ALA A 116 -3.67 -22.67 18.19
N ARG A 117 -3.54 -23.36 17.06
CA ARG A 117 -4.55 -24.27 16.48
C ARG A 117 -4.16 -25.71 16.78
#